data_AF-A0A4Q3UQN5-F1
#
_entry.id   AF-A0A4Q3UQN5-F1
#
_cell.length_a   1.000
_cell.length_b   1.000
_cell.length_c   1.000
_cell.angle_alpha   90.00
_cell.angle_beta   90.00
_cell.angle_gamma   90.00
#
_symmetry.space_group_name_H-M   'P 1'
#
loop_
_entity.id
_entity.type
_entity.pdbx_description
1 polymer ?
#
loop_
_entity_poly.entity_id
_entity_poly.type
_entity_poly.pdbx_seq_one_letter_code
_entity_poly.pdbx_strand_id
1 'polypeptide(L)'
;MNFIDLAAQRDRIRPQIDAAIARVVSNCSFIMGPEVVNFEKALAGFAGAKHALGCANGTDALLLPLRAWNVGPGDAVFVPSFTFVASAEVVPLVGATPVFVDVLPDTYNMDPASLEAAIEAVKKDGKLKP
;
A
#
# COMPACT_ATOMS: atom_id res chain seq x y z
N MET A 1 15.28 5.10 25.80
CA MET A 1 13.85 5.09 25.41
C MET A 1 13.79 4.83 23.92
N ASN A 2 13.10 3.78 23.50
CA ASN A 2 12.94 3.46 22.08
C ASN A 2 11.75 4.25 21.52
N PHE A 3 11.86 4.79 20.30
CA PHE A 3 10.74 5.48 19.64
C PHE A 3 9.58 4.52 19.34
N ILE A 4 9.90 3.30 18.90
CA ILE A 4 8.96 2.16 18.78
C ILE A 4 9.66 0.94 19.38
N ASP A 5 9.08 0.33 20.42
CA ASP A 5 9.71 -0.78 21.16
C ASP A 5 9.24 -2.16 20.69
N LEU A 6 9.91 -2.70 19.68
CA LEU A 6 9.63 -4.04 19.15
C LEU A 6 10.12 -5.16 20.08
N ALA A 7 11.08 -4.89 20.97
CA ALA A 7 11.58 -5.90 21.90
C ALA A 7 10.53 -6.26 22.94
N ALA A 8 9.86 -5.25 23.51
CA ALA A 8 8.76 -5.44 24.45
C ALA A 8 7.59 -6.22 23.81
N GLN A 9 7.23 -5.89 22.56
CA GLN A 9 6.20 -6.63 21.82
C GLN A 9 6.61 -8.09 21.60
N ARG A 10 7.81 -8.32 21.04
CA ARG A 10 8.34 -9.68 20.80
C ARG A 10 8.30 -10.51 22.08
N ASP A 11 8.76 -9.97 23.19
CA ASP A 11 8.84 -10.71 24.45
C ASP A 11 7.47 -11.13 24.98
N ARG A 12 6.44 -10.29 24.78
CA ARG A 12 5.05 -10.62 25.13
C ARG A 12 4.47 -11.81 24.35
N ILE A 13 4.90 -12.01 23.11
CA ILE A 13 4.37 -13.06 22.21
C ILE A 13 5.45 -14.05 21.73
N ARG A 14 6.57 -14.13 22.46
CA ARG A 14 7.75 -14.92 22.06
C ARG A 14 7.42 -16.40 21.86
N PRO A 15 6.71 -17.09 22.78
CA PRO A 15 6.38 -18.50 22.59
C PRO A 15 5.62 -18.77 21.29
N GLN A 16 4.73 -17.85 20.89
CA GLN A 16 3.94 -17.95 19.66
C GLN A 16 4.80 -17.72 18.41
N ILE A 17 5.69 -16.72 18.43
CA ILE A 17 6.62 -16.43 17.33
C ILE A 17 7.56 -17.62 17.11
N ASP A 18 8.20 -18.11 18.18
CA ASP A 18 9.19 -19.19 18.09
C ASP A 18 8.56 -20.48 17.54
N ALA A 19 7.35 -20.82 18.02
CA ALA A 19 6.61 -21.97 17.50
C ALA A 19 6.19 -21.81 16.03
N ALA A 20 5.83 -20.60 15.60
CA ALA A 20 5.46 -20.33 14.21
C ALA A 20 6.67 -20.44 13.27
N ILE A 21 7.82 -19.88 13.65
CA ILE A 21 9.07 -19.99 12.89
C ILE A 21 9.50 -21.46 12.79
N ALA A 22 9.53 -22.19 13.92
CA ALA A 22 9.93 -23.59 13.97
C ALA A 22 9.06 -24.48 13.06
N ARG A 23 7.75 -24.21 13.00
CA ARG A 23 6.82 -24.95 12.14
C ARG A 23 7.14 -24.77 10.65
N VAL A 24 7.38 -23.53 10.21
CA VAL A 24 7.75 -23.23 8.80
C VAL A 24 9.11 -23.83 8.44
N VAL A 25 10.09 -23.75 9.35
CA VAL A 25 11.40 -24.36 9.15
C VAL A 25 11.29 -25.89 9.04
N SER A 26 10.45 -26.51 9.87
CA SER A 26 10.28 -27.97 9.91
C SER A 26 9.54 -28.52 8.69
N ASN A 27 8.63 -27.75 8.08
CA ASN A 27 7.87 -28.17 6.90
C ASN A 27 8.43 -27.62 5.57
N CYS A 28 9.53 -26.85 5.62
CA CYS A 28 10.21 -26.22 4.48
C CYS A 28 9.30 -25.42 3.53
N SER A 29 8.14 -24.95 4.00
CA SER A 29 7.14 -24.26 3.17
C SER A 29 7.44 -22.75 3.09
N PHE A 30 8.62 -22.40 2.55
CA PHE A 30 9.15 -21.04 2.59
C PHE A 30 8.49 -20.07 1.61
N ILE A 31 7.93 -20.57 0.50
CA ILE A 31 7.30 -19.76 -0.55
C ILE A 31 5.87 -20.26 -0.75
N MET A 32 4.89 -19.35 -0.62
CA MET A 32 3.46 -19.65 -0.82
C MET A 32 2.94 -20.84 0.01
N GLY A 33 3.50 -21.00 1.22
CA GLY A 33 3.08 -22.02 2.17
C GLY A 33 1.69 -21.75 2.79
N PRO A 34 1.19 -22.71 3.60
CA PRO A 34 -0.14 -22.59 4.24
C PRO A 34 -0.29 -21.32 5.08
N GLU A 35 0.81 -20.78 5.60
CA GLU A 35 0.81 -19.64 6.50
C GLU A 35 0.43 -18.35 5.77
N VAL A 36 0.77 -18.25 4.48
CA VAL A 36 0.37 -17.14 3.61
C VAL A 36 -1.15 -17.18 3.40
N VAL A 37 -1.70 -18.33 3.03
CA VAL A 37 -3.14 -18.51 2.80
C VAL A 37 -3.96 -18.22 4.07
N ASN A 38 -3.48 -18.73 5.21
CA ASN A 38 -4.12 -18.49 6.50
C ASN A 38 -4.09 -17.01 6.90
N PHE A 39 -2.95 -16.34 6.66
CA PHE A 39 -2.80 -14.91 6.91
C PHE A 39 -3.72 -14.09 6.02
N GLU A 40 -3.76 -14.35 4.71
CA GLU A 40 -4.64 -13.65 3.77
C GLU A 40 -6.11 -13.80 4.17
N LYS A 41 -6.55 -15.02 4.52
CA LYS A 41 -7.92 -15.25 4.99
C LYS A 41 -8.23 -14.46 6.28
N ALA A 42 -7.32 -14.47 7.24
CA ALA A 42 -7.48 -13.74 8.49
C ALA A 42 -7.49 -12.22 8.26
N LEU A 43 -6.61 -11.71 7.39
CA LEU A 43 -6.51 -10.30 7.04
C LEU A 43 -7.75 -9.81 6.30
N ALA A 44 -8.27 -10.59 5.35
CA ALA A 44 -9.53 -10.28 4.66
C ALA A 44 -10.69 -10.17 5.67
N GLY A 45 -10.77 -11.11 6.62
CA GLY A 45 -11.76 -11.07 7.70
C GLY A 45 -11.60 -9.86 8.62
N PHE A 46 -10.36 -9.53 9.01
CA PHE A 46 -10.05 -8.37 9.85
C PHE A 46 -10.39 -7.04 9.15
N ALA A 47 -10.05 -6.91 7.87
CA ALA A 47 -10.28 -5.70 7.09
C ALA A 47 -11.73 -5.56 6.59
N GLY A 48 -12.58 -6.57 6.76
CA GLY A 48 -13.92 -6.60 6.19
C GLY A 48 -13.94 -6.67 4.65
N ALA A 49 -12.85 -7.12 4.02
CA ALA A 49 -12.71 -7.22 2.57
C ALA A 49 -13.05 -8.63 2.07
N LYS A 50 -13.51 -8.73 0.81
CA LYS A 50 -13.79 -10.03 0.17
C LYS A 50 -12.52 -10.87 -0.05
N HIS A 51 -11.40 -10.19 -0.34
CA HIS A 51 -10.11 -10.79 -0.67
C HIS A 51 -8.98 -10.01 0.00
N ALA A 52 -7.90 -10.71 0.35
CA ALA A 52 -6.60 -10.14 0.65
C ALA A 52 -5.54 -10.94 -0.12
N LEU A 53 -4.51 -10.25 -0.62
CA LEU A 53 -3.42 -10.84 -1.37
C LEU A 53 -2.10 -10.36 -0.75
N GLY A 54 -1.26 -11.30 -0.34
CA GLY A 54 0.09 -11.03 0.15
C GLY A 54 1.02 -10.66 -1.00
N CYS A 55 1.84 -9.64 -0.77
CA CYS A 55 2.94 -9.25 -1.66
C CYS A 55 4.18 -8.93 -0.81
N ALA A 56 5.29 -8.58 -1.46
CA ALA A 56 6.57 -8.43 -0.77
C ALA A 56 6.64 -7.20 0.14
N ASN A 57 5.98 -6.10 -0.22
CA ASN A 57 6.03 -4.83 0.52
C ASN A 57 4.89 -3.87 0.12
N GLY A 58 4.79 -2.72 0.80
CA GLY A 58 3.76 -1.71 0.55
C GLY A 58 3.87 -0.98 -0.79
N THR A 59 5.07 -0.84 -1.37
CA THR A 59 5.25 -0.24 -2.71
C THR A 59 4.67 -1.17 -3.78
N ASP A 60 4.96 -2.47 -3.69
CA ASP A 60 4.35 -3.48 -4.58
C ASP A 60 2.83 -3.52 -4.42
N ALA A 61 2.33 -3.37 -3.19
CA ALA A 61 0.89 -3.30 -2.91
C ALA A 61 0.18 -2.12 -3.60
N LEU A 62 0.88 -1.02 -3.88
CA LEU A 62 0.36 0.10 -4.67
C LEU A 62 0.54 -0.11 -6.17
N LEU A 63 1.68 -0.68 -6.58
CA LEU A 63 2.01 -0.93 -7.98
C LEU A 63 1.10 -1.98 -8.64
N LEU A 64 0.77 -3.05 -7.92
CA LEU A 64 -0.03 -4.17 -8.42
C LEU A 64 -1.44 -3.73 -8.91
N PRO A 65 -2.23 -2.95 -8.14
CA PRO A 65 -3.49 -2.41 -8.60
C PRO A 65 -3.38 -1.52 -9.84
N LEU A 66 -2.36 -0.65 -9.92
CA LEU A 66 -2.16 0.21 -11.09
C LEU A 66 -1.94 -0.62 -12.35
N ARG A 67 -1.13 -1.68 -12.27
CA ARG A 67 -0.93 -2.63 -13.38
C ARG A 67 -2.21 -3.39 -13.71
N ALA A 68 -2.95 -3.86 -12.71
CA ALA A 68 -4.21 -4.58 -12.92
C ALA A 68 -5.29 -3.72 -13.59
N TRP A 69 -5.29 -2.41 -13.31
CA TRP A 69 -6.17 -1.42 -13.96
C TRP A 69 -5.64 -0.90 -15.30
N ASN A 70 -4.49 -1.38 -15.76
CA ASN A 70 -3.80 -0.90 -16.96
C ASN A 70 -3.52 0.61 -16.97
N VAL A 71 -3.23 1.18 -15.80
CA VAL A 71 -2.77 2.57 -15.68
C VAL A 71 -1.39 2.69 -16.33
N GLY A 72 -1.20 3.69 -17.17
CA GLY A 72 0.07 3.88 -17.87
C GLY A 72 0.23 5.22 -18.58
N PRO A 73 1.02 5.29 -19.66
CA PRO A 73 1.29 6.54 -20.37
C PRO A 73 0.02 7.28 -20.80
N GLY A 74 -0.05 8.56 -20.42
CA GLY A 74 -1.21 9.41 -20.67
C GLY A 74 -2.23 9.44 -19.55
N ASP A 75 -2.14 8.57 -18.54
CA ASP A 75 -2.99 8.64 -17.35
C ASP A 75 -2.38 9.56 -16.28
N ALA A 76 -3.25 10.24 -15.53
CA ALA A 76 -2.93 10.98 -14.32
C ALA A 76 -3.35 10.16 -13.08
N VAL A 77 -2.49 10.12 -12.06
CA VAL A 77 -2.83 9.54 -10.76
C VAL A 77 -2.66 10.61 -9.69
N PHE A 78 -3.75 10.93 -9.00
CA PHE A 78 -3.78 11.97 -7.99
C PHE A 78 -3.28 11.41 -6.65
N VAL A 79 -2.26 12.06 -6.07
CA VAL A 79 -1.60 11.63 -4.83
C VAL A 79 -1.35 12.82 -3.92
N PRO A 80 -1.40 12.66 -2.58
CA PRO A 80 -1.09 13.76 -1.67
C PRO A 80 0.37 14.23 -1.87
N SER A 81 0.60 15.54 -1.79
CA SER A 81 1.96 16.12 -1.80
C SER A 81 2.74 15.75 -0.53
N PHE A 82 2.04 15.58 0.59
CA PHE A 82 2.61 15.20 1.88
C PHE A 82 2.28 13.74 2.21
N THR A 83 3.11 12.82 1.71
CA THR A 83 3.02 11.38 1.96
C THR A 83 4.41 10.74 1.87
N PHE A 84 4.54 9.46 2.18
CA PHE A 84 5.76 8.71 1.89
C PHE A 84 5.95 8.54 0.37
N VAL A 85 7.20 8.61 -0.10
CA VAL A 85 7.56 8.66 -1.53
C VAL A 85 6.92 7.55 -2.38
N ALA A 86 6.74 6.36 -1.81
CA ALA A 86 6.16 5.21 -2.52
C ALA A 86 4.80 5.50 -3.15
N SER A 87 3.96 6.35 -2.54
CA SER A 87 2.65 6.71 -3.09
C SER A 87 2.76 7.38 -4.47
N ALA A 88 3.77 8.24 -4.67
CA ALA A 88 3.98 8.95 -5.93
C ALA A 88 4.93 8.19 -6.87
N GLU A 89 5.92 7.46 -6.34
CA GLU A 89 6.95 6.76 -7.11
C GLU A 89 6.38 5.64 -8.00
N VAL A 90 5.33 4.93 -7.54
CA VAL A 90 4.74 3.83 -8.33
C VAL A 90 4.05 4.31 -9.61
N VAL A 91 3.67 5.59 -9.67
CA VAL A 91 2.96 6.18 -10.81
C VAL A 91 3.86 6.27 -12.06
N PRO A 92 5.05 6.90 -12.03
CA PRO A 92 5.96 6.86 -13.17
C PRO A 92 6.54 5.46 -13.42
N LEU A 93 6.56 4.55 -12.44
CA LEU A 93 6.96 3.15 -12.66
C LEU A 93 6.01 2.39 -13.61
N VAL A 94 4.74 2.79 -13.70
CA VAL A 94 3.81 2.30 -14.73
C VAL A 94 3.75 3.20 -15.97
N GLY A 95 4.51 4.29 -16.01
CA GLY A 95 4.55 5.26 -17.10
C GLY A 95 3.48 6.36 -17.04
N ALA A 96 2.66 6.38 -15.98
CA ALA A 96 1.67 7.43 -15.73
C ALA A 96 2.30 8.67 -15.09
N THR A 97 1.52 9.74 -14.95
CA THR A 97 1.98 11.00 -14.34
C THR A 97 1.35 11.21 -12.96
N PRO A 98 2.15 11.37 -11.89
CA PRO A 98 1.61 11.74 -10.59
C PRO A 98 1.18 13.21 -10.61
N VAL A 99 -0.04 13.49 -10.17
CA VAL A 99 -0.56 14.85 -9.97
C VAL A 99 -0.71 15.07 -8.47
N PHE A 100 0.06 16.02 -7.94
CA PHE A 100 0.06 16.28 -6.50
C PHE A 100 -1.15 17.12 -6.07
N VAL A 101 -1.77 16.66 -4.98
CA VAL A 101 -2.90 17.30 -4.32
C VAL A 101 -2.47 17.71 -2.92
N ASP A 102 -2.91 18.88 -2.45
CA ASP A 102 -2.54 19.35 -1.11
C ASP A 102 -3.23 18.55 0.01
N VAL A 103 -2.83 18.77 1.25
CA VAL A 103 -3.40 18.12 2.44
C VAL A 103 -4.11 19.10 3.36
N LEU A 104 -5.08 18.60 4.12
CA LEU A 104 -5.70 19.34 5.20
C LEU A 104 -4.70 19.50 6.36
N PRO A 105 -4.53 20.70 6.93
CA PRO A 105 -3.49 20.96 7.93
C PRO A 105 -3.74 20.30 9.30
N ASP A 106 -4.97 19.89 9.58
CA ASP A 106 -5.42 19.28 10.83
C ASP A 106 -5.40 17.74 10.81
N THR A 107 -5.55 17.14 9.62
CA THR A 107 -5.55 15.67 9.45
C THR A 107 -4.34 15.14 8.71
N TYR A 108 -3.61 16.00 7.99
CA TYR A 108 -2.52 15.67 7.07
C TYR A 108 -2.91 14.70 5.95
N ASN A 109 -4.22 14.50 5.71
CA ASN A 109 -4.75 13.72 4.60
C ASN A 109 -5.11 14.63 3.42
N MET A 110 -5.23 14.03 2.23
CA MET A 110 -5.60 14.73 0.98
C MET A 110 -6.81 15.66 1.17
N ASP A 111 -6.67 16.92 0.75
CA ASP A 111 -7.76 17.88 0.73
C ASP A 111 -8.71 17.58 -0.44
N PRO A 112 -10.00 17.25 -0.17
CA PRO A 112 -10.98 17.00 -1.22
C PRO A 112 -11.19 18.18 -2.18
N ALA A 113 -11.10 19.43 -1.69
CA ALA A 113 -11.28 20.61 -2.54
C ALA A 113 -10.07 20.80 -3.48
N SER A 114 -8.85 20.62 -2.97
CA SER A 114 -7.65 20.58 -3.80
C SER A 114 -7.70 19.44 -4.83
N LEU A 115 -8.27 18.27 -4.49
CA LEU A 115 -8.41 17.15 -5.42
C LEU A 115 -9.34 17.51 -6.59
N GLU A 116 -10.52 18.07 -6.28
CA GLU A 116 -11.50 18.47 -7.30
C GLU A 116 -10.91 19.51 -8.25
N ALA A 117 -10.19 20.51 -7.71
CA ALA A 117 -9.50 21.51 -8.52
C ALA A 117 -8.42 20.90 -9.42
N ALA A 118 -7.65 19.93 -8.92
CA ALA A 118 -6.61 19.25 -9.69
C ALA A 118 -7.21 18.43 -10.84
N ILE A 119 -8.31 17.71 -10.59
CA ILE A 119 -9.03 16.94 -11.63
C ILE A 119 -9.50 17.87 -12.76
N GLU A 120 -10.13 18.99 -12.41
CA GLU A 120 -10.63 19.94 -13.41
C GLU A 120 -9.48 20.62 -14.19
N ALA A 121 -8.36 20.91 -13.52
CA ALA A 121 -7.16 21.43 -14.19
C ALA A 121 -6.59 20.43 -15.21
N VAL A 122 -6.51 19.14 -14.85
CA VAL A 122 -6.03 18.06 -15.74
C VAL A 122 -6.96 17.92 -16.95
N LYS A 123 -8.28 17.88 -16.75
CA LYS A 123 -9.27 17.82 -17.84
C LYS A 123 -9.14 19.01 -18.79
N LYS A 124 -8.96 20.21 -18.24
CA LYS A 124 -8.83 21.45 -19.03
C LYS A 124 -7.54 21.48 -19.86
N ASP A 125 -6.43 20.97 -19.33
CA ASP A 125 -5.16 20.90 -20.07
C ASP A 125 -5.21 19.88 -21.21
N GLY A 126 -5.99 18.80 -21.05
CA GLY A 126 -6.27 17.82 -22.11
C GLY A 126 -5.09 16.93 -22.50
N LYS A 127 -3.95 17.03 -21.80
CA LYS A 127 -2.75 16.20 -22.06
C LYS A 127 -2.78 14.85 -21.36
N LEU A 128 -3.47 14.75 -20.23
CA LEU A 128 -3.59 13.54 -19.42
C LEU A 128 -5.05 13.19 -19.24
N LYS A 129 -5.31 11.90 -19.04
CA LYS A 129 -6.60 11.36 -18.65
C LYS A 129 -6.66 11.25 -17.12
N PRO A 130 -7.56 11.99 -16.44
CA PRO A 130 -7.76 11.86 -15.00
C PRO A 130 -8.40 10.53 -14.61
#